data_AF-A0A660SF15-F1
#
_entry.id   AF-A0A660SF15-F1
#
_cell.length_a   1.000
_cell.length_b   1.000
_cell.length_c   1.000
_cell.angle_alpha   90.00
_cell.angle_beta   90.00
_cell.angle_gamma   90.00
#
_symmetry.space_group_name_H-M   'P 1'
#
loop_
_entity.id
_entity.type
_entity.pdbx_description
1 polymer ?
#
loop_
_entity_poly.entity_id
_entity_poly.type
_entity_poly.pdbx_seq_one_letter_code
_entity_poly.pdbx_strand_id
1 'polypeptide(L)'
;MPILFLLRRLLPVGRRCLDYISRRWRRGGERSVKRCFKESVGHFWGLVSTRPYMRALCGLAQCLWSMGKKREAIEKYYELLRLNPNDNQGIRYLLINCLLEMGRNEEARKLLKRYEDDPTACWAYSEALLTYRDEGASSKADSLLKKAFDCNPHVPAYLLRKKKLPAELPMTVGFGDESEAVDYAADAMKV
;
A
#
# COMPACT_ATOMS: atom_id res chain seq x y z
N MET A 1 -11.21 -0.23 30.66
CA MET A 1 -11.94 -0.21 29.37
C MET A 1 -11.80 1.19 28.80
N PRO A 2 -11.45 1.47 27.52
CA PRO A 2 -11.24 0.59 26.36
C PRO A 2 -10.17 1.11 25.34
N ILE A 3 -8.93 0.61 25.37
CA ILE A 3 -8.04 0.59 24.17
C ILE A 3 -7.37 -0.78 24.07
N LEU A 4 -6.96 -1.34 25.21
CA LEU A 4 -6.46 -2.72 25.28
C LEU A 4 -7.51 -3.80 24.94
N PHE A 5 -8.81 -3.48 25.05
CA PHE A 5 -9.87 -4.46 24.76
C PHE A 5 -10.12 -4.63 23.25
N LEU A 6 -9.88 -3.59 22.44
CA LEU A 6 -10.04 -3.66 20.98
C LEU A 6 -8.91 -4.45 20.31
N LEU A 7 -7.68 -4.35 20.82
CA LEU A 7 -6.54 -5.12 20.29
C LEU A 7 -6.64 -6.63 20.58
N ARG A 8 -7.54 -7.05 21.48
CA ARG A 8 -7.77 -8.46 21.83
C ARG A 8 -8.73 -9.18 20.88
N ARG A 9 -9.47 -8.43 20.04
CA ARG A 9 -10.53 -8.96 19.15
C ARG A 9 -10.16 -9.01 17.67
N LEU A 10 -9.03 -8.45 17.25
CA LEU A 10 -8.59 -8.47 15.86
C LEU A 10 -7.66 -9.66 15.60
N LEU A 11 -8.29 -10.72 15.08
CA LEU A 11 -7.73 -11.91 14.45
C LEU A 11 -6.89 -12.85 15.34
N PRO A 12 -7.25 -14.14 15.45
CA PRO A 12 -6.43 -15.16 16.15
C PRO A 12 -4.98 -15.27 15.63
N VAL A 13 -4.70 -14.74 14.43
CA VAL A 13 -3.37 -14.64 13.81
C VAL A 13 -2.48 -13.60 14.50
N GLY A 14 -3.03 -12.45 14.91
CA GLY A 14 -2.28 -11.41 15.62
C GLY A 14 -1.83 -11.90 17.00
N ARG A 15 -2.69 -12.66 17.69
CA ARG A 15 -2.37 -13.29 18.97
C ARG A 15 -1.28 -14.35 18.82
N ARG A 16 -1.34 -15.20 17.79
CA ARG A 16 -0.27 -16.18 17.50
C ARG A 16 1.05 -15.53 17.13
N CYS A 17 1.04 -14.39 16.44
CA CYS A 17 2.29 -13.69 16.11
C CYS A 17 2.88 -13.00 17.35
N LEU A 18 2.06 -12.38 18.19
CA LEU A 18 2.49 -11.86 19.50
C LEU A 18 2.95 -12.99 20.43
N ASP A 19 2.31 -14.16 20.41
CA ASP A 19 2.69 -15.37 21.15
C ASP A 19 3.98 -15.99 20.60
N TYR A 20 4.19 -15.98 19.28
CA TYR A 20 5.42 -16.47 18.64
C TYR A 20 6.59 -15.53 18.89
N ILE A 21 6.36 -14.22 18.80
CA ILE A 21 7.30 -13.17 19.22
C ILE A 21 7.61 -13.41 20.70
N SER A 22 6.63 -13.38 21.60
CA SER A 22 6.87 -13.56 23.04
C SER A 22 7.51 -14.90 23.44
N ARG A 23 7.24 -16.01 22.72
CA ARG A 23 7.93 -17.31 22.93
C ARG A 23 9.40 -17.29 22.50
N ARG A 24 9.78 -16.46 21.52
CA ARG A 24 11.18 -16.25 21.10
C ARG A 24 11.89 -15.23 22.00
N TRP A 25 11.18 -14.24 22.53
CA TRP A 25 11.69 -13.23 23.48
C TRP A 25 11.44 -13.63 24.95
N ARG A 26 11.91 -14.84 25.28
CA ARG A 26 11.43 -15.76 26.34
C ARG A 26 11.60 -15.33 27.81
N ARG A 27 11.73 -14.03 28.16
CA ARG A 27 11.92 -13.60 29.57
C ARG A 27 11.13 -12.38 30.05
N GLY A 28 10.31 -11.73 29.23
CA GLY A 28 9.55 -10.59 29.72
C GLY A 28 8.05 -10.78 29.49
N GLY A 29 7.25 -10.45 30.51
CA GLY A 29 5.79 -10.51 30.44
C GLY A 29 5.20 -9.52 29.42
N GLU A 30 3.87 -9.37 29.39
CA GLU A 30 3.14 -8.52 28.43
C GLU A 30 3.70 -7.09 28.28
N ARG A 31 4.33 -6.53 29.32
CA ARG A 31 5.03 -5.24 29.29
C ARG A 31 6.28 -5.24 28.41
N SER A 32 7.10 -6.29 28.41
CA SER A 32 8.29 -6.34 27.54
C SER A 32 7.91 -6.55 26.09
N VAL A 33 6.84 -7.31 25.80
CA VAL A 33 6.36 -7.54 24.44
C VAL A 33 5.90 -6.22 23.81
N LYS A 34 5.15 -5.40 24.55
CA LYS A 34 4.76 -4.05 24.09
C LYS A 34 5.96 -3.15 23.87
N ARG A 35 6.95 -3.21 24.77
CA ARG A 35 8.19 -2.43 24.64
C ARG A 35 8.98 -2.85 23.39
N CYS A 36 9.26 -4.13 23.21
CA CYS A 36 9.97 -4.65 22.05
C CYS A 36 9.22 -4.37 20.75
N PHE A 37 7.89 -4.47 20.74
CA PHE A 37 7.07 -4.09 19.60
C PHE A 37 7.28 -2.61 19.25
N LYS A 38 7.22 -1.72 20.24
CA LYS A 38 7.43 -0.27 20.06
C LYS A 38 8.85 0.04 19.56
N GLU A 39 9.86 -0.61 20.12
CA GLU A 39 11.26 -0.47 19.72
C GLU A 39 11.53 -1.01 18.30
N SER A 40 10.72 -1.97 17.84
CA SER A 40 10.88 -2.56 16.51
C SER A 40 10.17 -1.79 15.40
N VAL A 41 9.30 -0.82 15.73
CA VAL A 41 8.57 0.00 14.73
C VAL A 41 9.57 0.65 13.79
N GLY A 42 9.33 0.56 12.49
CA GLY A 42 10.28 1.02 11.48
C GLY A 42 11.13 -0.10 10.89
N HIS A 43 11.30 -1.20 11.63
CA HIS A 43 12.26 -2.26 11.30
C HIS A 43 11.60 -3.65 11.24
N PHE A 44 10.27 -3.73 11.16
CA PHE A 44 9.55 -5.01 11.16
C PHE A 44 10.02 -5.91 10.00
N TRP A 45 10.27 -5.36 8.81
CA TRP A 45 10.73 -6.15 7.68
C TRP A 45 12.05 -6.92 7.93
N GLY A 46 13.00 -6.32 8.65
CA GLY A 46 14.25 -6.97 9.03
C GLY A 46 14.04 -8.13 10.02
N LEU A 47 12.96 -8.06 10.82
CA LEU A 47 12.60 -9.10 11.77
C LEU A 47 11.71 -10.14 11.11
N VAL A 48 12.32 -11.22 10.61
CA VAL A 48 11.65 -12.34 9.93
C VAL A 48 10.39 -12.82 10.67
N SER A 49 10.43 -12.85 12.01
CA SER A 49 9.30 -13.25 12.86
C SER A 49 8.06 -12.37 12.75
N THR A 50 8.18 -11.12 12.29
CA THR A 50 7.06 -10.18 12.18
C THR A 50 6.44 -10.16 10.77
N ARG A 51 7.10 -10.75 9.77
CA ARG A 51 6.58 -10.81 8.38
C ARG A 51 5.21 -11.50 8.26
N PRO A 52 4.92 -12.61 8.98
CA PRO A 52 3.58 -13.19 8.98
C PRO A 52 2.50 -12.23 9.48
N TYR A 53 2.80 -11.43 10.51
CA TYR A 53 1.87 -10.41 11.01
C TYR A 53 1.63 -9.31 9.96
N MET A 54 2.67 -8.81 9.31
CA MET A 54 2.50 -7.79 8.27
C MET A 54 1.73 -8.31 7.06
N ARG A 55 1.94 -9.56 6.64
CA ARG A 55 1.11 -10.18 5.58
C ARG A 55 -0.35 -10.31 5.99
N ALA A 56 -0.61 -10.75 7.23
CA ALA A 56 -1.97 -10.84 7.74
C ALA A 56 -2.64 -9.47 7.86
N LEU A 57 -1.89 -8.43 8.23
CA LEU A 57 -2.37 -7.06 8.30
C LEU A 57 -2.70 -6.49 6.91
N CYS A 58 -1.89 -6.82 5.89
CA CYS A 58 -2.18 -6.47 4.50
C CYS A 58 -3.45 -7.17 4.00
N GLY A 59 -3.57 -8.49 4.21
CA GLY A 59 -4.78 -9.23 3.86
C GLY A 59 -6.04 -8.70 4.56
N LEU A 60 -5.93 -8.30 5.84
CA LEU A 60 -7.02 -7.64 6.55
C LEU A 60 -7.41 -6.30 5.88
N ALA A 61 -6.43 -5.47 5.49
CA ALA A 61 -6.70 -4.21 4.81
C ALA A 61 -7.47 -4.44 3.49
N GLN A 62 -7.05 -5.42 2.69
CA GLN A 62 -7.72 -5.81 1.44
C GLN A 62 -9.14 -6.32 1.70
N CYS A 63 -9.36 -7.19 2.69
CA CYS A 63 -10.71 -7.65 3.04
C CYS A 63 -11.60 -6.50 3.52
N LEU A 64 -11.07 -5.59 4.36
CA LEU A 64 -11.80 -4.40 4.79
C LEU A 64 -12.21 -3.53 3.60
N TRP A 65 -11.32 -3.38 2.61
CA TRP A 65 -11.61 -2.67 1.38
C TRP A 65 -12.79 -3.30 0.63
N SER A 66 -12.72 -4.61 0.34
CA SER A 66 -13.78 -5.34 -0.36
C SER A 66 -15.11 -5.36 0.39
N MET A 67 -15.09 -5.23 1.73
CA MET A 67 -16.29 -5.09 2.56
C MET A 67 -16.85 -3.65 2.60
N GLY A 68 -16.28 -2.72 1.84
CA GLY A 68 -16.69 -1.30 1.83
C GLY A 68 -16.21 -0.50 3.04
N LYS A 69 -15.42 -1.10 3.95
CA LYS A 69 -14.82 -0.44 5.12
C LYS A 69 -13.55 0.32 4.74
N LYS A 70 -13.66 1.20 3.75
CA LYS A 70 -12.53 1.85 3.07
C LYS A 70 -11.64 2.67 4.01
N ARG A 71 -12.23 3.35 5.00
CA ARG A 71 -11.46 4.11 6.01
C ARG A 71 -10.59 3.20 6.88
N GLU A 72 -11.17 2.10 7.40
CA GLU A 72 -10.45 1.13 8.21
C GLU A 72 -9.32 0.46 7.41
N ALA A 73 -9.55 0.15 6.13
CA ALA A 73 -8.53 -0.39 5.24
C ALA A 73 -7.33 0.56 5.08
N ILE A 74 -7.59 1.85 4.81
CA ILE A 74 -6.54 2.88 4.68
C ILE A 74 -5.74 3.01 5.98
N GLU A 75 -6.40 2.97 7.14
CA GLU A 75 -5.71 2.99 8.44
C GLU A 75 -4.73 1.81 8.59
N LYS A 76 -5.11 0.62 8.11
CA LYS A 76 -4.24 -0.57 8.14
C LYS A 76 -3.04 -0.46 7.19
N TYR A 77 -3.23 0.14 6.01
CA TYR A 77 -2.12 0.44 5.12
C TYR A 77 -1.15 1.47 5.71
N TYR A 78 -1.63 2.54 6.34
CA TYR A 78 -0.75 3.47 7.07
C TYR A 78 -0.05 2.79 8.26
N GLU A 79 -0.72 1.88 8.96
CA GLU A 79 -0.10 1.07 10.01
C GLU A 79 1.07 0.24 9.45
N LEU A 80 0.89 -0.42 8.31
CA LEU A 80 1.97 -1.14 7.63
C LEU A 80 3.14 -0.23 7.25
N LEU A 81 2.90 0.93 6.65
CA LEU A 81 3.94 1.90 6.30
C LEU A 81 4.63 2.53 7.52
N ARG A 82 3.99 2.49 8.70
CA ARG A 82 4.62 2.88 9.97
C ARG A 82 5.53 1.77 10.50
N LEU A 83 5.13 0.51 10.34
CA LEU A 83 5.91 -0.66 10.78
C LEU A 83 7.10 -0.94 9.85
N ASN A 84 6.93 -0.65 8.56
CA ASN A 84 7.91 -0.83 7.50
C ASN A 84 7.97 0.40 6.56
N PRO A 85 8.67 1.48 6.94
CA PRO A 85 8.75 2.72 6.17
C PRO A 85 9.44 2.61 4.82
N ASN A 86 10.34 1.64 4.65
CA ASN A 86 11.01 1.35 3.37
C ASN A 86 10.11 0.57 2.42
N ASP A 87 8.91 0.20 2.87
CA ASP A 87 7.85 -0.42 2.09
C ASP A 87 8.30 -1.59 1.19
N ASN A 88 9.07 -2.51 1.76
CA ASN A 88 9.48 -3.74 1.07
C ASN A 88 8.31 -4.64 0.63
N GLN A 89 7.08 -4.33 1.04
CA GLN A 89 5.87 -5.08 0.67
C GLN A 89 5.08 -4.42 -0.46
N GLY A 90 5.46 -3.22 -0.92
CA GLY A 90 4.72 -2.49 -1.95
C GLY A 90 3.35 -1.95 -1.50
N ILE A 91 3.16 -1.73 -0.19
CA ILE A 91 1.91 -1.20 0.37
C ILE A 91 1.58 0.19 -0.17
N ARG A 92 2.61 0.98 -0.53
CA ARG A 92 2.42 2.33 -1.07
C ARG A 92 1.60 2.33 -2.36
N TYR A 93 1.72 1.30 -3.20
CA TYR A 93 0.96 1.15 -4.45
C TYR A 93 -0.52 0.85 -4.20
N LEU A 94 -0.83 -0.02 -3.24
CA LEU A 94 -2.21 -0.27 -2.82
C LEU A 94 -2.83 0.99 -2.19
N LEU A 95 -2.07 1.66 -1.33
CA LEU A 95 -2.55 2.83 -0.61
C LEU A 95 -2.81 4.02 -1.54
N ILE A 96 -1.93 4.31 -2.51
CA ILE A 96 -2.14 5.45 -3.42
C ILE A 96 -3.42 5.24 -4.24
N ASN A 97 -3.69 4.03 -4.74
CA ASN A 97 -4.92 3.71 -5.46
C ASN A 97 -6.17 3.92 -4.57
N CYS A 98 -6.12 3.41 -3.33
CA CYS A 98 -7.21 3.60 -2.36
C CYS A 98 -7.50 5.08 -2.05
N LEU A 99 -6.45 5.90 -1.90
CA LEU A 99 -6.57 7.33 -1.63
C LEU A 99 -7.15 8.08 -2.83
N LEU A 100 -6.69 7.75 -4.04
CA LEU A 100 -7.15 8.36 -5.27
C LEU A 100 -8.62 8.06 -5.55
N GLU A 101 -9.06 6.82 -5.32
CA GLU A 101 -10.47 6.45 -5.50
C GLU A 101 -11.37 7.15 -4.48
N MET A 102 -10.93 7.26 -3.24
CA MET A 102 -11.69 7.94 -2.18
C MET A 102 -11.66 9.47 -2.30
N GLY A 103 -11.01 10.03 -3.32
CA GLY A 103 -10.85 11.48 -3.49
C GLY A 103 -10.02 12.13 -2.38
N ARG A 104 -9.22 11.36 -1.63
CA ARG A 104 -8.36 11.84 -0.54
C ARG A 104 -7.06 12.42 -1.12
N ASN A 105 -7.20 13.40 -2.02
CA ASN A 105 -6.12 13.96 -2.84
C ASN A 105 -4.95 14.48 -2.00
N GLU A 106 -5.23 15.11 -0.86
CA GLU A 106 -4.19 15.68 0.00
C GLU A 106 -3.32 14.61 0.67
N GLU A 107 -3.93 13.49 1.06
CA GLU A 107 -3.19 12.36 1.61
C GLU A 107 -2.41 11.61 0.54
N ALA A 108 -2.97 11.52 -0.68
CA ALA A 108 -2.27 10.99 -1.84
C ALA A 108 -1.02 11.81 -2.17
N ARG A 109 -1.11 13.15 -2.17
CA ARG A 109 0.06 14.04 -2.35
C ARG A 109 1.14 13.85 -1.29
N LYS A 110 0.74 13.73 -0.02
CA LYS A 110 1.68 13.44 1.08
C LYS A 110 2.38 12.10 0.89
N LEU A 111 1.65 11.10 0.38
CA LEU A 111 2.23 9.79 0.08
C LEU A 111 3.21 9.85 -1.09
N LEU A 112 2.85 10.54 -2.18
CA LEU A 112 3.75 10.75 -3.33
C LEU A 112 5.04 11.42 -2.88
N LYS A 113 4.94 12.52 -2.12
CA LYS A 113 6.10 13.24 -1.58
C LYS A 113 6.98 12.38 -0.66
N ARG A 114 6.38 11.47 0.10
CA ARG A 114 7.13 10.57 1.00
C ARG A 114 8.00 9.57 0.23
N TYR A 115 7.59 9.20 -0.99
CA TYR A 115 8.30 8.27 -1.86
C TYR A 115 8.57 8.95 -3.22
N GLU A 116 9.11 10.17 -3.20
CA GLU A 116 9.26 11.00 -4.41
C GLU A 116 10.24 10.41 -5.45
N ASP A 117 11.16 9.56 -5.00
CA ASP A 117 12.14 8.87 -5.85
C ASP A 117 11.58 7.58 -6.51
N ASP A 118 10.29 7.25 -6.34
CA ASP A 118 9.71 6.06 -6.94
C ASP A 118 9.56 6.22 -8.46
N PRO A 119 10.25 5.41 -9.28
CA PRO A 119 10.30 5.61 -10.73
C PRO A 119 9.16 4.91 -11.48
N THR A 120 8.18 4.31 -10.77
CA THR A 120 7.16 3.48 -11.41
C THR A 120 6.09 4.29 -12.12
N ALA A 121 5.44 3.63 -13.09
CA ALA A 121 4.30 4.19 -13.78
C ALA A 121 3.16 4.56 -12.81
N CYS A 122 2.93 3.75 -11.77
CA CYS A 122 1.91 4.01 -10.76
C CYS A 122 2.08 5.41 -10.13
N TRP A 123 3.32 5.79 -9.81
CA TRP A 123 3.65 7.09 -9.23
C TRP A 123 3.42 8.23 -10.22
N ALA A 124 3.98 8.12 -11.43
CA ALA A 124 3.89 9.15 -12.45
C ALA A 124 2.43 9.43 -12.87
N TYR A 125 1.63 8.37 -13.09
CA TYR A 125 0.22 8.51 -13.42
C TYR A 125 -0.62 9.08 -12.27
N SER A 126 -0.29 8.74 -11.02
CA SER A 126 -0.97 9.29 -9.84
C SER A 126 -0.71 10.79 -9.69
N GLU A 127 0.52 11.25 -9.93
CA GLU A 127 0.88 12.68 -9.90
C GLU A 127 0.16 13.47 -11.00
N ALA A 128 0.13 12.92 -12.23
CA ALA A 128 -0.58 13.52 -13.35
C ALA A 128 -2.09 13.65 -13.05
N LEU A 129 -2.71 12.60 -12.50
CA LEU A 129 -4.13 12.60 -12.13
C LEU A 129 -4.44 13.64 -11.06
N LEU A 130 -3.62 13.75 -10.01
CA LEU A 130 -3.83 14.74 -8.95
C LEU A 130 -3.70 16.17 -9.46
N THR A 131 -2.70 16.43 -10.31
CA THR A 131 -2.53 17.76 -10.92
C THR A 131 -3.72 18.11 -11.79
N TYR A 132 -4.21 17.17 -12.60
CA TYR A 132 -5.41 17.38 -13.41
C TYR A 132 -6.66 17.62 -12.55
N ARG A 133 -6.79 16.94 -11.40
CA ARG A 133 -7.91 17.18 -10.46
C ARG A 133 -7.87 18.58 -9.85
N ASP A 134 -6.70 19.14 -9.63
CA ASP A 134 -6.53 20.47 -9.03
C ASP A 134 -6.69 21.60 -10.08
N GLU A 135 -6.11 21.43 -11.27
CA GLU A 135 -5.96 22.51 -12.26
C GLU A 135 -6.84 22.31 -13.52
N GLY A 136 -7.43 21.13 -13.71
CA GLY A 136 -8.08 20.74 -14.96
C GLY A 136 -7.07 20.52 -16.09
N ALA A 137 -7.53 20.77 -17.33
CA ALA A 137 -6.66 20.74 -18.51
C ALA A 137 -5.72 21.95 -18.48
N SER A 138 -4.49 21.73 -18.00
CA SER A 138 -3.44 22.74 -17.89
C SER A 138 -2.16 22.26 -18.55
N SER A 139 -1.29 23.19 -18.97
CA SER A 139 0.02 22.86 -19.54
C SER A 139 0.88 22.01 -18.60
N LYS A 140 0.70 22.19 -17.29
CA LYS A 140 1.38 21.40 -16.25
C LYS A 140 0.81 19.97 -16.17
N ALA A 141 -0.52 19.83 -16.16
CA ALA A 141 -1.16 18.51 -16.19
C ALA A 141 -0.79 17.73 -17.47
N ASP A 142 -0.77 18.39 -18.62
CA ASP A 142 -0.38 17.79 -19.91
C ASP A 142 1.09 17.35 -19.91
N SER A 143 1.98 18.17 -19.34
CA SER A 143 3.41 17.85 -19.20
C SER A 143 3.63 16.63 -18.30
N LEU A 144 2.95 16.56 -17.16
CA LEU A 144 3.04 15.41 -16.25
C LEU A 144 2.42 14.15 -16.85
N LEU A 145 1.29 14.26 -17.55
CA LEU A 145 0.70 13.14 -18.25
C LEU A 145 1.62 12.62 -19.36
N LYS A 146 2.29 13.51 -20.09
CA LYS A 146 3.30 13.11 -21.07
C LYS A 146 4.46 12.36 -20.41
N LYS A 147 4.99 12.86 -19.29
CA LYS A 147 6.03 12.14 -18.53
C LYS A 147 5.56 10.75 -18.06
N ALA A 148 4.32 10.64 -17.59
CA ALA A 148 3.74 9.35 -17.19
C ALA A 148 3.62 8.40 -18.39
N PHE A 149 3.24 8.91 -19.55
CA PHE A 149 3.20 8.14 -20.80
C PHE A 149 4.59 7.70 -21.27
N ASP A 150 5.58 8.58 -21.18
CA ASP A 150 6.97 8.26 -21.52
C ASP A 150 7.57 7.24 -20.54
N CYS A 151 7.11 7.23 -19.28
CA CYS A 151 7.48 6.23 -18.28
C CYS A 151 6.90 4.85 -18.64
N ASN A 152 5.61 4.76 -18.98
CA ASN A 152 5.02 3.52 -19.45
C ASN A 152 3.83 3.77 -20.42
N PRO A 153 4.03 3.57 -21.74
CA PRO A 153 3.01 3.87 -22.74
C PRO A 153 1.88 2.83 -22.80
N HIS A 154 2.03 1.68 -22.12
CA HIS A 154 1.03 0.61 -22.14
C HIS A 154 -0.12 0.87 -21.15
N VAL A 155 0.11 1.63 -20.09
CA VAL A 155 -0.85 1.89 -19.00
C VAL A 155 -2.22 2.39 -19.50
N PRO A 156 -2.31 3.40 -20.40
CA PRO A 156 -3.61 3.95 -20.79
C PRO A 156 -4.50 2.91 -21.47
N ALA A 157 -3.92 1.94 -22.20
CA ALA A 157 -4.70 0.92 -22.89
C ALA A 157 -5.49 0.05 -21.90
N TYR A 158 -4.91 -0.25 -20.73
CA TYR A 158 -5.56 -1.04 -19.68
C TYR A 158 -6.50 -0.19 -18.82
N LEU A 159 -6.06 0.98 -18.35
CA LEU A 159 -6.91 1.85 -17.52
C LEU A 159 -8.17 2.32 -18.26
N LEU A 160 -8.07 2.57 -19.57
CA LEU A 160 -9.21 2.94 -20.42
C LEU A 160 -10.00 1.73 -20.94
N ARG A 161 -9.66 0.50 -20.50
CA ARG A 161 -10.32 -0.76 -20.91
C ARG A 161 -10.31 -1.02 -22.42
N LYS A 162 -9.35 -0.45 -23.15
CA LYS A 162 -9.12 -0.74 -24.58
C LYS A 162 -8.44 -2.09 -24.77
N LYS A 163 -7.62 -2.50 -23.80
CA LYS A 163 -7.11 -3.86 -23.62
C LYS A 163 -7.73 -4.48 -22.37
N LYS A 164 -8.02 -5.78 -22.44
CA LYS A 164 -8.43 -6.57 -21.26
C LYS A 164 -7.20 -6.99 -20.48
N LEU A 165 -7.31 -7.02 -19.15
CA LEU A 165 -6.30 -7.64 -18.31
C LEU A 165 -6.18 -9.13 -18.65
N PRO A 166 -4.95 -9.69 -18.66
CA PRO A 166 -4.76 -11.12 -18.84
C PRO A 166 -5.42 -11.91 -17.70
N ALA A 167 -5.77 -13.17 -17.96
CA ALA A 167 -6.37 -14.05 -16.95
C ALA A 167 -5.40 -14.33 -15.79
N GLU A 168 -4.12 -14.43 -16.10
CA GLU A 168 -3.03 -14.59 -15.14
C GLU A 168 -2.18 -13.32 -15.11
N LEU A 169 -1.90 -12.82 -13.90
CA LEU A 169 -1.04 -11.66 -13.72
C LEU A 169 0.43 -12.07 -13.91
N PRO A 170 1.28 -11.16 -14.40
CA PRO A 170 2.69 -11.45 -14.63
C PRO A 170 3.38 -11.86 -13.33
N MET A 171 4.23 -12.88 -13.39
CA MET A 171 5.01 -13.32 -12.22
C MET A 171 6.07 -12.31 -11.80
N THR A 172 6.55 -11.50 -12.75
CA THR A 172 7.58 -10.48 -12.55
C THR A 172 7.15 -9.21 -13.26
N VAL A 173 7.45 -8.08 -12.63
CA VAL A 173 7.15 -6.76 -13.17
C VAL A 173 8.45 -6.08 -13.59
N GLY A 174 8.55 -5.68 -14.86
CA GLY A 174 9.64 -4.89 -15.39
C GLY A 174 9.26 -3.42 -15.54
N PHE A 175 10.11 -2.50 -15.07
CA PHE A 175 9.83 -1.07 -15.19
C PHE A 175 9.74 -0.62 -16.65
N GLY A 176 8.67 0.10 -16.98
CA GLY A 176 8.37 0.64 -18.30
C GLY A 176 7.78 -0.36 -19.30
N ASP A 177 7.70 -1.65 -18.96
CA ASP A 177 7.17 -2.67 -19.86
C ASP A 177 5.65 -2.90 -19.69
N GLU A 178 5.08 -3.75 -20.54
CA GLU A 178 3.65 -4.06 -20.49
C GLU A 178 3.24 -4.80 -19.20
N SER A 179 4.15 -5.53 -18.55
CA SER A 179 3.87 -6.24 -17.29
C SER A 179 3.64 -5.28 -16.13
N GLU A 180 4.37 -4.16 -16.06
CA GLU A 180 4.10 -3.09 -15.09
C GLU A 180 2.74 -2.44 -15.34
N ALA A 181 2.38 -2.21 -16.59
CA ALA A 181 1.08 -1.66 -16.93
C ALA A 181 -0.07 -2.58 -16.52
N VAL A 182 0.08 -3.89 -16.72
CA VAL A 182 -0.89 -4.91 -16.28
C VAL A 182 -1.00 -4.92 -14.76
N ASP A 183 0.13 -4.95 -14.04
CA ASP A 183 0.14 -5.00 -12.57
C ASP A 183 -0.52 -3.74 -11.97
N TYR A 184 -0.10 -2.56 -12.44
CA TYR A 184 -0.68 -1.29 -12.01
C TYR A 184 -2.18 -1.22 -12.30
N ALA A 185 -2.60 -1.54 -13.52
CA ALA A 185 -4.02 -1.49 -13.88
C ALA A 185 -4.84 -2.54 -13.13
N ALA A 186 -4.30 -3.74 -12.89
CA ALA A 186 -4.95 -4.77 -12.09
C ALA A 186 -5.21 -4.27 -10.67
N ASP A 187 -4.25 -3.60 -10.06
CA ASP A 187 -4.44 -3.04 -8.73
C ASP A 187 -5.39 -1.85 -8.74
N ALA A 188 -5.25 -0.90 -9.66
CA ALA A 188 -6.10 0.28 -9.75
C ALA A 188 -7.57 -0.04 -10.07
N MET A 189 -7.85 -1.15 -10.76
CA MET A 189 -9.20 -1.57 -11.14
C MET A 189 -9.87 -2.56 -10.17
N LYS A 190 -9.11 -3.17 -9.26
CA LYS A 190 -9.65 -4.02 -8.18
C LYS A 190 -10.21 -3.21 -7.01
N VAL A 191 -9.87 -1.93 -6.95
CA VAL A 191 -10.25 -1.00 -5.88
C VAL A 191 -11.70 -0.54 -6.10
#